data_AF-Q9X7J8-F1
#
_entry.id   AF-Q9X7J8-F1
#
_cell.length_a   1.000
_cell.length_b   1.000
_cell.length_c   1.000
_cell.angle_alpha   90.00
_cell.angle_beta   90.00
_cell.angle_gamma   90.00
#
_symmetry.space_group_name_H-M   'P 1'
#
loop_
_entity.id
_entity.type
_entity.pdbx_description
1 polymer ?
#
loop_
_entity_poly.entity_id
_entity_poly.type
_entity_poly.pdbx_seq_one_letter_code
_entity_poly.pdbx_strand_id
1 'polypeptide(L)' 'MVMEALMPRQAELAKPVSVRKRDGRLAAFEVDKIERAIVAAGAATGEFEAPVAQPLAEAVRLQ' A
#
# COMPACT_ATOMS: atom_id res chain seq x y z
N MET A 1 1.43 39.60 -4.87
CA MET A 1 1.22 38.74 -3.70
C MET A 1 0.41 37.54 -4.15
N VAL A 2 1.01 36.35 -4.16
CA VAL A 2 0.36 35.09 -4.54
C VAL A 2 -0.39 34.53 -3.34
N MET A 3 -1.70 34.33 -3.47
CA MET A 3 -2.48 33.48 -2.57
C MET A 3 -2.53 32.08 -3.18
N GLU A 4 -1.42 31.35 -3.06
CA GLU A 4 -1.40 29.90 -3.30
C GLU A 4 -2.18 29.21 -2.18
N ALA A 5 -3.07 28.32 -2.60
CA ALA A 5 -4.05 27.64 -1.78
C ALA A 5 -3.43 27.00 -0.54
N LEU A 6 -4.25 26.93 0.52
CA LEU A 6 -4.11 26.02 1.65
C LEU A 6 -4.18 24.56 1.14
N MET A 7 -3.18 24.13 0.39
CA MET A 7 -2.84 22.71 0.29
C MET A 7 -2.54 22.30 1.72
N PRO A 8 -3.29 21.38 2.35
CA PRO A 8 -2.85 20.82 3.61
C PRO A 8 -1.46 20.24 3.33
N ARG A 9 -0.42 20.88 3.90
CA ARG A 9 0.92 20.32 4.07
C ARG A 9 0.69 18.87 4.44
N GLN A 10 1.13 17.95 3.56
CA GLN A 10 1.06 16.50 3.74
C GLN A 10 0.81 16.19 5.20
N ALA A 11 -0.44 15.82 5.54
CA ALA A 11 -0.69 15.19 6.82
C ALA A 11 0.45 14.19 6.97
N GLU A 12 1.28 14.30 8.01
CA GLU A 12 2.35 13.34 8.29
C GLU A 12 1.75 11.97 7.96
N LEU A 13 2.21 11.35 6.87
CA LEU A 13 1.50 10.27 6.20
C LEU A 13 1.44 9.11 7.19
N ALA A 14 0.38 9.10 7.99
CA ALA A 14 0.21 8.14 9.05
C ALA A 14 0.06 6.80 8.36
N LYS A 15 1.02 5.91 8.61
CA LYS A 15 1.03 4.56 8.03
C LYS A 15 -0.37 3.95 8.16
N PRO A 16 -0.91 3.32 7.10
CA PRO A 16 -2.25 2.79 7.14
C PRO A 16 -2.37 1.74 8.24
N VAL A 17 -3.39 1.88 9.08
CA VAL A 17 -3.71 0.93 10.15
C VAL A 17 -4.88 0.02 9.79
N SER A 18 -5.70 0.42 8.82
CA SER A 18 -6.86 -0.35 8.38
C SER A 18 -7.14 -0.21 6.89
N VAL A 19 -7.85 -1.19 6.34
CA VAL A 19 -8.32 -1.21 4.94
C VAL A 19 -9.81 -1.50 4.93
N ARG A 20 -10.55 -0.74 4.12
CA ARG A 20 -11.95 -1.04 3.82
C ARG A 20 -12.03 -2.17 2.79
N LYS A 21 -12.67 -3.27 3.15
CA LYS A 21 -12.90 -4.43 2.29
C LYS A 21 -14.03 -4.14 1.29
N ARG A 22 -14.15 -4.99 0.26
CA ARG A 22 -15.15 -4.86 -0.81
C ARG A 22 -16.60 -4.92 -0.32
N ASP A 23 -16.83 -5.62 0.79
CA ASP A 23 -18.13 -5.71 1.47
C ASP A 23 -18.41 -4.52 2.40
N GLY A 24 -17.49 -3.55 2.46
CA GLY A 24 -17.59 -2.36 3.28
C GLY A 24 -17.03 -2.49 4.70
N ARG A 25 -16.64 -3.69 5.16
CA ARG A 25 -16.06 -3.88 6.50
C ARG A 25 -14.66 -3.27 6.60
N LEU A 26 -14.28 -2.82 7.80
CA LEU A 26 -12.89 -2.44 8.10
C LEU A 26 -12.12 -3.66 8.61
N ALA A 27 -10.90 -3.83 8.13
CA ALA A 27 -9.95 -4.83 8.58
C ALA A 27 -8.59 -4.18 8.87
N ALA A 28 -7.74 -4.83 9.66
CA ALA A 28 -6.38 -4.37 9.89
C ALA A 28 -5.57 -4.30 8.57
N PHE A 29 -4.69 -3.31 8.47
CA PHE A 29 -3.69 -3.28 7.40
C PHE A 29 -2.63 -4.36 7.67
N GLU A 30 -2.43 -5.26 6.72
CA GLU A 30 -1.50 -6.39 6.83
C GLU A 30 -0.60 -6.43 5.59
N VAL A 31 0.65 -5.99 5.73
CA VAL A 31 1.61 -5.92 4.62
C VAL A 31 1.90 -7.30 4.01
N ASP A 32 1.92 -8.35 4.83
CA ASP A 32 2.11 -9.75 4.40
C ASP A 32 1.05 -10.19 3.38
N LYS A 33 -0.19 -9.67 3.48
CA LYS A 33 -1.25 -9.99 2.53
C LYS A 33 -1.00 -9.37 1.16
N ILE A 34 -0.31 -8.23 1.13
CA ILE A 34 0.10 -7.56 -0.11
C ILE A 34 1.26 -8.32 -0.73
N GLU A 35 2.29 -8.65 0.05
CA GLU A 35 3.46 -9.42 -0.40
C GLU A 35 3.02 -10.76 -1.02
N ARG A 36 2.19 -11.54 -0.32
CA ARG A 36 1.68 -12.82 -0.84
C ARG A 36 0.92 -12.68 -2.14
N ALA A 37 0.15 -11.60 -2.32
CA ALA A 37 -0.58 -11.35 -3.55
C ALA A 37 0.37 -11.04 -4.71
N ILE A 38 1.45 -10.28 -4.45
CA ILE A 38 2.49 -9.99 -5.45
C ILE A 38 3.23 -11.27 -5.84
N VAL A 39 3.65 -12.09 -4.87
CA VAL A 39 4.29 -13.39 -5.13
C VAL A 39 3.38 -14.30 -5.95
N ALA A 40 2.08 -14.37 -5.61
CA ALA A 40 1.14 -15.20 -6.35
C ALA A 40 0.93 -14.72 -7.79
N ALA A 41 0.85 -13.40 -7.99
CA ALA A 41 0.82 -12.83 -9.33
C ALA A 41 2.10 -13.16 -10.09
N GLY A 42 3.25 -13.02 -9.43
CA GLY A 42 4.54 -13.33 -9.99
C GLY A 42 4.72 -14.79 -10.42
N ALA A 43 4.28 -15.72 -9.57
CA ALA A 43 4.27 -17.14 -9.90
C ALA A 43 3.39 -17.48 -11.12
N ALA A 44 2.32 -16.71 -11.35
CA ALA A 44 1.43 -16.91 -12.49
C ALA A 44 1.96 -16.29 -13.80
N THR A 45 2.76 -15.22 -13.71
CA THR A 45 3.26 -14.49 -14.88
C THR A 45 4.73 -14.76 -15.20
N GLY A 46 5.49 -15.31 -14.26
CA GLY A 46 6.96 -15.41 -14.35
C GLY A 46 7.69 -14.11 -13.99
N GLU A 47 7.01 -13.13 -13.40
CA GLU A 47 7.59 -11.86 -12.93
C GLU A 47 7.58 -11.79 -11.39
N PHE A 48 8.16 -10.77 -10.75
CA PHE A 48 7.97 -10.49 -9.31
C PHE A 48 8.18 -11.64 -8.30
N GLU A 49 9.34 -12.31 -8.34
CA GLU A 49 9.70 -13.29 -7.32
C GLU A 49 9.79 -12.69 -5.90
N ALA A 50 9.81 -13.55 -4.87
CA ALA A 50 9.80 -13.16 -3.46
C ALA A 50 10.79 -12.02 -3.09
N PRO A 51 12.03 -11.97 -3.61
CA PRO A 51 12.96 -10.86 -3.31
C PRO A 51 12.45 -9.48 -3.77
N VAL A 52 11.62 -9.43 -4.81
CA VAL A 52 11.03 -8.20 -5.36
C VAL A 52 9.67 -7.90 -4.71
N ALA A 53 8.94 -8.92 -4.27
CA ALA A 53 7.62 -8.75 -3.67
C ALA A 53 7.65 -8.00 -2.33
N GLN A 54 8.64 -8.29 -1.47
CA GLN A 54 8.78 -7.64 -0.16
C GLN A 54 8.96 -6.11 -0.26
N PRO A 55 9.93 -5.56 -1.03
CA PRO A 55 10.10 -4.11 -1.12
C PRO A 55 8.89 -3.41 -1.76
N LEU A 56 8.20 -4.07 -2.69
CA LEU A 56 6.97 -3.53 -3.28
C LEU A 56 5.81 -3.48 -2.26
N ALA A 57 5.67 -4.51 -1.42
CA ALA A 57 4.66 -4.53 -0.37
C ALA A 57 4.92 -3.42 0.67
N GLU A 58 6.18 -3.21 1.07
CA GLU A 58 6.52 -2.14 2.02
C GLU A 58 6.32 -0.74 1.43
N ALA A 59 6.51 -0.56 0.11
CA ALA A 59 6.22 0.70 -0.57
C ALA A 59 4.74 1.10 -0.47
N VAL A 60 3.80 0.15 -0.45
CA VAL A 60 2.37 0.43 -0.26
C VAL A 60 2.08 1.00 1.13
N ARG A 61 2.89 0.67 2.14
CA ARG A 61 2.74 1.18 3.51
C ARG A 61 3.06 2.67 3.64
N LEU A 62 3.77 3.23 2.66
CA LEU A 62 4.27 4.61 2.68
C LEU A 62 3.43 5.58 1.81
N GLN A 63 2.39 5.08 1.14
CA GLN A 63 1.46 5.87 0.31
C GLN A 63 0.28 6.37 1.14
#